data_AF-A0A3S0XZ24-F1
#
_entry.id   AF-A0A3S0XZ24-F1
#
_cell.length_a   1.000
_cell.length_b   1.000
_cell.length_c   1.000
_cell.angle_alpha   90.00
_cell.angle_beta   90.00
_cell.angle_gamma   90.00
#
_symmetry.space_group_name_H-M   'P 1'
#
loop_
_entity.id
_entity.type
_entity.pdbx_description
1 polymer ?
#
loop_
_entity_poly.entity_id
_entity_poly.type
_entity_poly.pdbx_seq_one_letter_code
_entity_poly.pdbx_strand_id
1 'polypeptide(L)'
;MFTRFAVFYGHLWRSQFKNDGFLEFAKKEWLDGLGQFDDAILDKAILECRDHCDMPPTLPQMITMCRGIKKRTSFYVVPKESKPACKAVVEQYIKQCKDHLIK
;
A
#
# COMPACT_ATOMS: atom_id res chain seq x y z
N MET A 1 -10.19 13.09 4.56
CA MET A 1 -10.85 11.80 4.88
C MET A 1 -12.22 11.97 5.54
N PHE A 2 -12.35 12.60 6.71
CA PHE A 2 -13.62 12.70 7.47
C PHE A 2 -14.82 13.20 6.63
N THR A 3 -14.63 14.23 5.81
CA THR A 3 -15.69 14.73 4.91
C THR A 3 -16.12 13.70 3.87
N ARG A 4 -15.17 12.91 3.32
CA ARG A 4 -15.48 11.84 2.36
C ARG A 4 -16.32 10.75 3.03
N PHE A 5 -15.95 10.32 4.23
CA PHE A 5 -16.72 9.34 5.00
C PHE A 5 -18.11 9.86 5.44
N ALA A 6 -18.24 11.17 5.72
CA ALA A 6 -19.54 11.79 5.95
C ALA A 6 -20.46 11.81 4.71
N VAL A 7 -19.90 11.67 3.51
CA VAL A 7 -20.65 11.51 2.25
C VAL A 7 -20.93 10.03 1.99
N PHE A 8 -19.93 9.14 2.15
CA PHE A 8 -20.07 7.71 1.87
C PHE A 8 -21.07 7.02 2.80
N TYR A 9 -20.99 7.31 4.09
CA TYR A 9 -21.76 6.59 5.12
C TYR A 9 -22.87 7.44 5.75
N GLY A 10 -23.00 8.71 5.31
CA GLY A 10 -24.05 9.61 5.74
C GLY A 10 -24.18 9.70 7.26
N HIS A 11 -25.37 9.37 7.77
CA HIS A 11 -25.70 9.44 9.19
C HIS A 11 -24.77 8.56 10.05
N LEU A 12 -24.37 7.37 9.59
CA LEU A 12 -23.55 6.43 10.38
C LEU A 12 -22.20 7.03 10.80
N TRP A 13 -21.61 7.87 9.94
CA TRP A 13 -20.38 8.60 10.27
C TRP A 13 -20.67 9.88 11.03
N ARG A 14 -21.62 10.70 10.54
CA ARG A 14 -21.94 12.01 11.14
C ARG A 14 -22.41 11.89 12.58
N SER A 15 -23.13 10.82 12.93
CA SER A 15 -23.66 10.63 14.28
C SER A 15 -22.58 10.36 15.33
N GLN A 16 -21.41 9.85 14.93
CA GLN A 16 -20.28 9.55 15.82
C GLN A 16 -19.54 10.81 16.28
N PHE A 17 -19.62 11.90 15.50
CA PHE A 17 -18.81 13.11 15.70
C PHE A 17 -19.65 14.37 15.90
N LYS A 18 -20.79 14.26 16.60
CA LYS A 18 -21.70 15.39 16.88
C LYS A 18 -21.11 16.43 17.83
N ASN A 19 -20.15 16.04 18.66
CA ASN A 19 -19.47 16.94 19.60
C ASN A 19 -18.18 17.45 18.95
N ASP A 20 -18.08 18.77 18.77
CA ASP A 20 -16.95 19.42 18.10
C ASP A 20 -15.61 19.15 18.83
N GLY A 21 -15.61 19.12 20.16
CA GLY A 21 -14.42 18.80 20.95
C GLY A 21 -13.94 17.35 20.71
N PHE A 22 -14.88 16.41 20.64
CA PHE A 22 -14.57 15.03 20.31
C PHE A 22 -14.13 14.86 18.86
N LEU A 23 -14.73 15.61 17.92
CA LEU A 23 -14.34 15.59 16.51
C LEU A 23 -12.90 16.06 16.33
N GLU A 24 -12.50 17.15 16.98
CA GLU A 24 -11.12 17.64 16.91
C GLU A 24 -10.12 16.67 17.56
N PHE A 25 -10.50 16.04 18.68
CA PHE A 25 -9.70 14.97 19.27
C PHE A 25 -9.56 13.79 18.31
N ALA A 26 -10.66 13.30 17.73
CA ALA A 26 -10.64 12.20 16.79
C ALA A 26 -9.80 12.51 15.55
N LYS A 27 -9.88 13.72 14.98
CA LYS A 27 -9.02 14.12 13.86
C LYS A 27 -7.54 14.00 14.21
N LYS A 28 -7.13 14.40 15.43
CA LYS A 28 -5.74 14.29 15.89
C LYS A 28 -5.30 12.83 16.01
N GLU A 29 -6.11 11.99 16.65
CA GLU A 29 -5.80 10.56 16.79
C GLU A 29 -5.71 9.85 15.43
N TRP A 30 -6.61 10.18 14.51
CA TRP A 30 -6.57 9.63 13.15
C TRP A 30 -5.36 10.13 12.37
N LEU A 31 -4.97 11.40 12.53
CA LEU A 31 -3.77 11.95 11.90
C LEU A 31 -2.51 11.26 12.42
N ASP A 32 -2.39 11.08 13.74
CA ASP A 32 -1.26 10.38 14.36
C ASP A 32 -1.16 8.93 13.90
N GLY A 33 -2.26 8.17 14.01
CA GLY A 33 -2.28 6.75 13.65
C GLY A 33 -2.04 6.47 12.15
N LEU A 34 -2.45 7.40 11.28
CA LEU A 34 -2.29 7.28 9.84
C LEU A 34 -1.06 8.00 9.28
N GLY A 35 -0.35 8.81 10.08
CA GLY A 35 0.80 9.61 9.62
C GLY A 35 1.99 8.80 9.09
N GLN A 36 2.02 7.48 9.34
CA GLN A 36 3.01 6.54 8.81
C GLN A 36 2.76 6.09 7.36
N PHE A 37 1.65 6.51 6.74
CA PHE A 37 1.25 6.12 5.39
C PHE A 37 1.23 7.32 4.45
N ASP A 38 1.67 7.10 3.22
CA ASP A 38 1.65 8.13 2.17
C ASP A 38 0.22 8.39 1.68
N ASP A 39 -0.03 9.60 1.17
CA ASP A 39 -1.34 10.03 0.67
C ASP A 39 -1.92 9.07 -0.37
N ALA A 40 -1.09 8.49 -1.24
CA ALA A 40 -1.52 7.51 -2.24
C ALA A 40 -2.10 6.22 -1.63
N ILE A 41 -1.53 5.76 -0.50
CA ILE A 41 -2.05 4.59 0.23
C ILE A 41 -3.36 4.97 0.91
N LEU A 42 -3.43 6.15 1.53
CA LEU A 42 -4.63 6.65 2.21
C LEU A 42 -5.80 6.82 1.24
N ASP A 43 -5.57 7.44 0.08
CA ASP A 43 -6.61 7.62 -0.93
C ASP A 43 -7.14 6.29 -1.47
N LYS A 44 -6.24 5.33 -1.71
CA LYS A 44 -6.65 3.99 -2.13
C LYS A 44 -7.46 3.29 -1.04
N ALA A 45 -7.05 3.38 0.22
CA ALA A 45 -7.79 2.81 1.34
C ALA A 45 -9.19 3.44 1.48
N ILE A 46 -9.30 4.77 1.32
CA ILE A 46 -10.58 5.49 1.37
C ILE A 46 -11.52 5.03 0.24
N LEU A 47 -11.00 4.76 -0.95
CA LEU A 47 -11.77 4.24 -2.08
C LEU A 47 -12.17 2.78 -1.86
N GLU A 48 -11.28 1.92 -1.37
CA GLU A 48 -11.62 0.53 -1.02
C GLU A 48 -12.74 0.49 0.05
N CYS A 49 -12.71 1.41 1.01
CA CYS A 49 -13.79 1.56 1.99
C CYS A 49 -15.13 1.88 1.32
N ARG A 50 -15.15 2.87 0.39
CA ARG A 50 -16.36 3.25 -0.35
C ARG A 50 -16.95 2.09 -1.15
N ASP A 51 -16.08 1.30 -1.78
CA ASP A 51 -16.49 0.30 -2.76
C ASP A 51 -16.82 -1.07 -2.14
N HIS A 52 -16.29 -1.37 -0.96
CA HIS A 52 -16.35 -2.71 -0.37
C HIS A 52 -16.79 -2.77 1.10
N CYS A 53 -16.97 -1.64 1.79
CA CYS A 53 -17.40 -1.63 3.18
C CYS A 53 -18.81 -1.07 3.31
N ASP A 54 -19.73 -1.87 3.89
CA ASP A 54 -21.09 -1.42 4.20
C ASP A 54 -21.13 -0.40 5.34
N MET A 55 -20.09 -0.41 6.20
CA MET A 55 -19.98 0.45 7.38
C MET A 55 -18.65 1.20 7.40
N PRO A 56 -18.60 2.40 8.01
CA PRO A 56 -17.37 3.14 8.15
C PRO A 56 -16.33 2.35 8.96
N PRO A 57 -15.06 2.35 8.55
CA PRO A 57 -14.01 1.69 9.30
C PRO A 57 -13.72 2.43 10.61
N THR A 58 -13.35 1.67 11.64
CA THR A 58 -12.67 2.21 12.82
C THR A 58 -11.21 2.54 12.49
N LEU A 59 -10.56 3.38 13.32
CA LEU A 59 -9.15 3.72 13.12
C LEU A 59 -8.22 2.48 13.03
N PRO A 60 -8.33 1.46 13.91
CA PRO A 60 -7.53 0.24 13.79
C PRO A 60 -7.78 -0.55 12.49
N GLN A 61 -9.04 -0.59 12.03
CA GLN A 61 -9.39 -1.22 10.75
C GLN A 61 -8.75 -0.46 9.59
N MET A 62 -8.82 0.87 9.61
CA MET A 62 -8.20 1.71 8.58
C MET A 62 -6.68 1.52 8.52
N ILE A 63 -6.00 1.48 9.67
CA ILE A 63 -4.56 1.18 9.76
C ILE A 63 -4.25 -0.18 9.14
N THR A 64 -5.07 -1.20 9.43
CA THR A 64 -4.91 -2.55 8.88
C THR A 64 -5.06 -2.57 7.36
N MET A 65 -6.06 -1.86 6.83
CA MET A 65 -6.26 -1.70 5.38
C MET A 65 -5.06 -1.02 4.73
N CYS A 66 -4.57 0.09 5.30
CA CYS A 66 -3.40 0.81 4.79
C CYS A 66 -2.15 -0.07 4.78
N ARG A 67 -1.91 -0.85 5.84
CA ARG A 67 -0.82 -1.85 5.88
C ARG A 67 -0.96 -2.91 4.79
N GLY A 68 -2.18 -3.41 4.58
CA GLY A 68 -2.48 -4.37 3.53
C GLY A 68 -2.16 -3.81 2.14
N ILE A 69 -2.58 -2.58 1.86
CA ILE A 69 -2.29 -1.89 0.59
C ILE A 69 -0.79 -1.67 0.43
N LYS A 70 -0.11 -1.12 1.45
CA LYS A 70 1.35 -0.89 1.43
C LYS A 70 2.11 -2.19 1.15
N LYS A 71 1.71 -3.29 1.76
CA LYS A 71 2.31 -4.61 1.52
C LYS A 71 2.12 -5.10 0.08
N ARG A 72 0.94 -4.85 -0.52
CA ARG A 72 0.64 -5.24 -1.91
C ARG A 72 1.37 -4.36 -2.93
N THR A 73 1.67 -3.11 -2.60
CA THR A 73 2.34 -2.15 -3.50
C THR A 73 3.85 -2.10 -3.30
N SER A 74 4.37 -2.58 -2.17
CA SER A 74 5.80 -2.72 -1.94
C SER A 74 6.33 -3.92 -2.73
N PHE A 75 6.82 -3.65 -3.94
CA PHE A 75 7.58 -4.62 -4.71
C PHE A 75 9.06 -4.48 -4.35
N TYR A 76 9.75 -5.61 -4.16
CA TYR A 76 11.20 -5.64 -4.08
C TYR A 76 11.76 -5.36 -5.48
N VAL A 77 12.14 -4.11 -5.73
CA VAL A 77 12.90 -3.77 -6.93
C VAL A 77 14.35 -4.17 -6.65
N VAL A 78 14.79 -5.29 -7.24
CA VAL A 78 16.20 -5.66 -7.23
C VAL A 78 16.97 -4.47 -7.81
N PRO A 79 17.98 -3.92 -7.10
CA PRO A 79 18.80 -2.84 -7.63
C PRO A 79 19.32 -3.23 -9.01
N LYS A 80 19.19 -2.32 -9.98
CA LYS A 80 19.59 -2.50 -11.39
C LYS A 80 21.11 -2.68 -11.58
N GLU A 81 21.86 -2.85 -10.50
CA GLU A 81 23.27 -3.23 -10.52
C GLU A 81 23.40 -4.71 -10.92
N SER A 82 23.08 -4.97 -12.19
CA SER A 82 23.46 -6.20 -12.86
C SER A 82 24.99 -6.24 -12.90
N LYS A 83 25.61 -7.06 -12.05
CA LYS A 83 27.03 -7.39 -12.23
C LYS A 83 27.19 -7.98 -13.63
N PRO A 84 28.03 -7.39 -14.51
CA PRO A 84 28.26 -7.96 -15.83
C PRO A 84 28.82 -9.37 -15.66
N ALA A 85 28.34 -10.32 -16.47
CA ALA A 85 28.81 -11.69 -16.43
C ALA A 85 30.32 -11.75 -16.73
N CYS A 86 31.04 -12.64 -16.04
CA CYS A 86 32.46 -12.84 -16.30
C CYS A 86 32.67 -13.39 -17.71
N LYS A 87 33.33 -12.60 -18.57
CA LYS A 87 33.53 -12.92 -19.99
C LYS A 87 34.18 -14.29 -20.22
N ALA A 88 35.20 -14.62 -19.42
CA ALA A 88 35.90 -15.90 -19.52
C ALA A 88 34.99 -17.10 -19.24
N VAL A 89 34.09 -16.97 -18.27
CA VAL A 89 33.13 -18.02 -17.90
C VAL A 89 32.09 -18.19 -19.02
N VAL A 90 31.59 -17.08 -19.57
CA VAL A 90 30.63 -17.10 -20.70
C VAL A 90 31.24 -17.76 -21.93
N GLU A 91 32.47 -17.42 -22.29
CA GLU A 91 33.17 -18.01 -23.44
C GLU A 91 33.42 -19.50 -23.27
N GLN A 92 33.78 -19.95 -22.06
CA GLN A 92 33.96 -21.36 -21.74
C GLN A 92 32.66 -22.15 -21.93
N TYR A 93 31.53 -21.65 -21.40
CA TYR A 93 30.24 -22.34 -21.54
C TYR A 93 29.73 -22.32 -22.98
N ILE A 94 29.90 -21.22 -23.72
CA ILE A 94 29.56 -21.16 -25.15
C ILE A 94 30.35 -22.22 -25.93
N LYS A 95 31.63 -22.40 -25.62
CA LYS A 95 32.47 -23.42 -26.26
C LYS A 95 31.97 -24.83 -25.96
N GLN A 96 31.69 -25.14 -24.69
CA GLN A 96 31.15 -26.44 -24.28
C GLN A 96 29.81 -26.76 -24.96
N CYS A 97 28.93 -25.76 -25.11
CA CYS A 97 27.67 -25.92 -25.83
C CYS A 97 27.90 -26.23 -27.32
N LYS A 98 28.82 -25.52 -27.98
CA LYS A 98 29.17 -25.79 -29.39
C LYS A 98 29.73 -27.20 -29.57
N ASP A 99 30.60 -27.64 -28.68
CA ASP A 99 31.20 -28.97 -28.74
C ASP A 99 30.16 -30.10 -28.56
N HIS A 100 29.09 -29.86 -27.80
CA HIS A 100 27.96 -30.79 -27.66
C HIS A 100 27.02 -30.82 -28.88
N LEU A 101 26.95 -29.72 -29.64
CA LEU A 101 26.06 -29.58 -30.80
C LEU A 101 26.68 -30.09 -32.11
N ILE A 102 27.98 -30.38 -32.13
CA ILE A 102 28.73 -30.86 -33.32
C ILE A 102 28.94 -32.39 -33.28
N LYS A 103 28.32 -33.10 -32.34
CA LYS A 103 28.21 -34.58 -32.34
C LYS A 103 26.96 -35.02 -33.08
#